data_AF-A0A9W7G7L3-F1
#
_entry.id   AF-A0A9W7G7L3-F1
#
_cell.length_a   1.000
_cell.length_b   1.000
_cell.length_c   1.000
_cell.angle_alpha   90.00
_cell.angle_beta   90.00
_cell.angle_gamma   90.00
#
_symmetry.space_group_name_H-M   'P 1'
#
loop_
_entity.id
_entity.type
_entity.pdbx_description
1 polymer ?
#
loop_
_entity_poly.entity_id
_entity_poly.type
_entity_poly.pdbx_seq_one_letter_code
_entity_poly.pdbx_strand_id
1 'polypeptide(L)'
;MQSIVTSISTAGVPLLPLTYLPRGGVSIETKALSGPIQFGVPPETIKDSMKLGIEVPRFYIIPAERFCREIGPSLGINLAEFEFPAYFNFFVRGKDCTLIVENESVESHIKTVFNETLFGPSRFRSSNADKYNPLDFHETYKEDLKPDFEAELAHFRGDLAIDKLLSFTHFTKLSDHPHPLGVPPSPSPSPHTPRRSLSVACVYPSPTSPRTGERIEIFKSFGSTSYTIHDVSEANVVIGRAVVEGGVKVPEHRVLDGFGESEVEKKTDTEGGDSCDGEDVKFANKQSSTKARKGVQNGRMRKGDKSVTKSLTYRPAKQFFHPPAFGVTVLGNSHGFDKEGS
;
A
#
# COMPACT_ATOMS: atom_id res chain seq x y z
N MET A 1 26.91 -8.79 5.22
CA MET A 1 27.01 -10.06 4.47
C MET A 1 26.00 -11.03 5.06
N GLN A 2 24.80 -11.10 4.50
CA GLN A 2 23.76 -12.04 4.94
C GLN A 2 23.96 -13.39 4.24
N SER A 3 23.94 -14.45 5.04
CA SER A 3 24.10 -15.85 4.66
C SER A 3 22.96 -16.31 3.76
N ILE A 4 23.30 -16.76 2.54
CA ILE A 4 22.41 -17.50 1.65
C ILE A 4 22.15 -18.86 2.30
N VAL A 5 20.97 -19.05 2.88
CA VAL A 5 20.53 -20.35 3.40
C VAL A 5 20.05 -21.18 2.20
N THR A 6 20.94 -21.99 1.66
CA THR A 6 20.61 -22.97 0.61
C THR A 6 20.01 -24.22 1.26
N SER A 7 18.75 -24.15 1.70
CA SER A 7 18.00 -25.36 2.08
C SER A 7 17.25 -25.91 0.87
N ILE A 8 17.46 -27.18 0.55
CA ILE A 8 16.76 -27.86 -0.56
C ILE A 8 15.32 -28.12 -0.12
N SER A 9 14.34 -27.62 -0.88
CA SER A 9 12.91 -27.84 -0.65
C SER A 9 12.51 -29.30 -0.92
N THR A 10 11.42 -29.74 -0.28
CA THR A 10 10.86 -31.12 -0.18
C THR A 10 10.57 -31.87 -1.50
N ALA A 11 10.94 -31.34 -2.66
CA ALA A 11 10.72 -31.95 -3.99
C ALA A 11 11.92 -31.81 -4.94
N GLY A 12 13.13 -31.50 -4.45
CA GLY A 12 14.31 -31.29 -5.30
C GLY A 12 14.27 -30.00 -6.12
N VAL A 13 13.28 -29.13 -5.89
CA VAL A 13 13.19 -27.79 -6.46
C VAL A 13 14.07 -26.82 -5.63
N PRO A 14 14.99 -26.07 -6.24
CA PRO A 14 15.76 -25.04 -5.56
C PRO A 14 14.88 -23.95 -4.94
N LEU A 15 15.29 -23.39 -3.80
CA LEU A 15 14.64 -22.19 -3.27
C LEU A 15 15.07 -20.96 -4.07
N LEU A 16 14.10 -20.09 -4.37
CA LEU A 16 14.39 -18.78 -4.97
C LEU A 16 15.01 -17.85 -3.93
N PRO A 17 15.98 -17.01 -4.31
CA PRO A 17 16.53 -15.99 -3.43
C PRO A 17 15.45 -14.99 -2.97
N LEU A 18 15.38 -14.76 -1.66
CA LEU A 18 14.49 -13.80 -1.02
C LEU A 18 15.29 -12.64 -0.44
N THR A 19 14.90 -11.42 -0.75
CA THR A 19 15.44 -10.19 -0.17
C THR A 19 14.34 -9.45 0.57
N TYR A 20 14.45 -9.37 1.90
CA TYR A 20 13.52 -8.60 2.73
C TYR A 20 13.90 -7.13 2.68
N LEU A 21 12.96 -6.28 2.27
CA LEU A 21 13.22 -4.86 2.10
C LEU A 21 13.09 -4.13 3.45
N PRO A 22 13.99 -3.17 3.77
CA PRO A 22 13.96 -2.41 5.01
C PRO A 22 12.59 -1.78 5.33
N ARG A 23 11.89 -1.19 4.36
CA ARG A 23 10.57 -0.56 4.59
C ARG A 23 9.39 -1.54 4.56
N GLY A 24 9.69 -2.84 4.45
CA GLY A 24 8.74 -3.94 4.35
C GLY A 24 8.57 -4.46 2.92
N GLY A 25 7.97 -5.64 2.81
CA GLY A 25 7.87 -6.36 1.55
C GLY A 25 9.05 -7.29 1.28
N VAL A 26 8.92 -8.11 0.26
CA VAL A 26 9.90 -9.16 -0.08
C VAL A 26 10.12 -9.16 -1.59
N SER A 27 11.36 -8.90 -2.02
CA SER A 27 11.79 -9.10 -3.40
C SER A 27 12.23 -10.54 -3.61
N ILE A 28 11.74 -11.16 -4.69
CA ILE A 28 11.97 -12.57 -5.03
C ILE A 28 12.60 -12.58 -6.41
N GLU A 29 13.85 -13.05 -6.51
CA GLU A 29 14.54 -13.16 -7.80
C GLU A 29 13.99 -14.31 -8.62
N THR A 30 13.72 -14.08 -9.91
CA THR A 30 13.16 -15.09 -10.81
C THR A 30 13.87 -15.14 -12.15
N LYS A 31 13.99 -16.35 -12.70
CA LYS A 31 14.56 -16.60 -14.02
C LYS A 31 13.55 -16.34 -15.12
N ALA A 32 12.31 -16.85 -14.97
CA ALA A 32 11.30 -16.68 -16.02
C ALA A 32 11.09 -15.20 -16.38
N LEU A 33 11.00 -14.30 -15.39
CA LEU A 33 10.79 -12.87 -15.65
C LEU A 33 12.07 -12.09 -15.98
N SER A 34 13.23 -12.75 -15.92
CA SER A 34 14.56 -12.11 -16.00
C SER A 34 14.69 -10.92 -15.05
N GLY A 35 14.24 -11.09 -13.80
CA GLY A 35 14.23 -10.04 -12.79
C GLY A 35 13.31 -10.36 -11.60
N PRO A 36 13.21 -9.42 -10.64
CA PRO A 36 12.48 -9.66 -9.41
C PRO A 36 10.97 -9.45 -9.53
N ILE A 37 10.24 -10.21 -8.72
CA ILE A 37 8.84 -9.96 -8.34
C ILE A 37 8.78 -9.61 -6.86
N GLN A 38 8.00 -8.59 -6.49
CA GLN A 38 7.92 -8.15 -5.08
C GLN A 38 6.56 -8.45 -4.46
N PHE A 39 6.56 -9.06 -3.27
CA PHE A 39 5.39 -9.23 -2.44
C PHE A 39 5.23 -8.06 -1.46
N GLY A 40 4.09 -7.38 -1.51
CA GLY A 40 3.84 -6.20 -0.69
C GLY A 40 4.53 -4.95 -1.21
N VAL A 41 3.80 -3.84 -1.21
CA VAL A 41 4.30 -2.54 -1.71
C VAL A 41 4.10 -1.45 -0.66
N PRO A 42 4.76 -1.50 0.51
CA PRO A 42 4.84 -0.33 1.38
C PRO A 42 5.43 0.88 0.65
N PRO A 43 5.10 2.12 1.09
CA PRO A 43 5.66 3.32 0.49
C PRO A 43 7.19 3.28 0.43
N GLU A 44 7.73 3.74 -0.68
CA GLU A 44 9.17 3.96 -0.93
C GLU A 44 10.05 2.72 -1.01
N THR A 45 9.47 1.52 -1.13
CA THR A 45 10.24 0.26 -1.30
C THR A 45 11.09 0.18 -2.58
N ILE A 46 10.82 1.04 -3.58
CA ILE A 46 11.72 1.20 -4.74
C ILE A 46 13.09 1.72 -4.31
N LYS A 47 13.14 2.65 -3.35
CA LYS A 47 14.40 3.22 -2.87
C LYS A 47 15.22 2.13 -2.17
N ASP A 48 14.58 1.23 -1.45
CA ASP A 48 15.24 0.05 -0.89
C ASP A 48 15.88 -0.80 -1.99
N SER A 49 15.14 -1.04 -3.08
CA SER A 49 15.66 -1.79 -4.23
C SER A 49 16.91 -1.11 -4.82
N MET A 50 16.84 0.20 -5.04
CA MET A 50 17.94 1.01 -5.56
C MET A 50 19.16 1.03 -4.62
N LYS A 51 18.96 1.21 -3.30
CA LYS A 51 20.03 1.21 -2.29
C LYS A 51 20.71 -0.15 -2.18
N LEU A 52 19.96 -1.24 -2.31
CA LEU A 52 20.47 -2.61 -2.30
C LEU A 52 21.11 -3.03 -3.63
N GLY A 53 21.01 -2.21 -4.68
CA GLY A 53 21.52 -2.53 -6.01
C GLY A 53 20.75 -3.66 -6.72
N ILE A 54 19.53 -3.96 -6.28
CA ILE A 54 18.63 -4.89 -6.96
C ILE A 54 17.81 -4.12 -8.00
N GLU A 55 17.40 -4.81 -9.06
CA GLU A 55 16.54 -4.20 -10.07
C GLU A 55 15.19 -3.81 -9.47
N VAL A 56 14.68 -2.63 -9.81
CA VAL A 56 13.34 -2.23 -9.39
C VAL A 56 12.31 -3.16 -10.06
N PRO A 57 11.45 -3.84 -9.27
CA PRO A 57 10.50 -4.78 -9.83
C PRO A 57 9.55 -4.15 -10.83
N ARG A 58 9.17 -4.94 -11.84
CA ARG A 58 8.04 -4.64 -12.73
C ARG A 58 6.74 -5.28 -12.23
N PHE A 59 6.87 -6.35 -11.46
CA PHE A 59 5.76 -7.21 -11.06
C PHE A 59 5.59 -7.14 -9.54
N TYR A 60 4.37 -6.87 -9.08
CA TYR A 60 4.07 -6.71 -7.66
C TYR A 60 2.85 -7.54 -7.25
N ILE A 61 3.02 -8.39 -6.25
CA ILE A 61 1.93 -9.15 -5.63
C ILE A 61 1.28 -8.27 -4.57
N ILE A 62 0.04 -7.87 -4.83
CA ILE A 62 -0.74 -7.07 -3.89
C ILE A 62 -1.32 -8.00 -2.82
N PRO A 63 -0.96 -7.82 -1.54
CA PRO A 63 -1.49 -8.64 -0.46
C PRO A 63 -3.01 -8.45 -0.29
N ALA A 64 -3.68 -9.48 0.23
CA ALA A 64 -5.10 -9.40 0.58
C ALA A 64 -5.38 -8.28 1.60
N GLU A 65 -4.49 -8.14 2.59
CA GLU A 65 -4.46 -6.99 3.48
C GLU A 65 -3.64 -5.88 2.84
N ARG A 66 -4.33 -4.87 2.32
CA ARG A 66 -3.70 -3.74 1.62
C ARG A 66 -3.24 -2.61 2.54
N PHE A 67 -3.43 -2.75 3.84
CA PHE A 67 -2.87 -1.84 4.83
C PHE A 67 -2.58 -2.59 6.12
N CYS A 68 -1.62 -2.10 6.90
CA CYS A 68 -1.24 -2.70 8.16
C CYS A 68 -2.39 -2.54 9.18
N ARG A 69 -2.87 -3.66 9.73
CA ARG A 69 -3.94 -3.70 10.74
C ARG A 69 -3.43 -3.93 12.16
N GLU A 70 -2.13 -4.22 12.29
CA GLU A 70 -1.50 -4.45 13.57
C GLU A 70 -1.47 -3.15 14.38
N ILE A 71 -1.87 -3.24 15.65
CA ILE A 71 -1.85 -2.08 16.54
C ILE A 71 -0.38 -1.77 16.83
N GLY A 72 0.04 -0.58 16.43
CA GLY A 72 1.40 -0.09 16.61
C GLY A 72 1.63 1.18 15.78
N PRO A 73 2.87 1.66 15.71
CA PRO A 73 3.22 2.85 14.92
C PRO A 73 2.87 2.71 13.44
N SER A 74 2.87 1.48 12.93
CA SER A 74 2.59 1.17 11.52
C SER A 74 1.11 0.98 11.20
N LEU A 75 0.21 1.11 12.19
CA LEU A 75 -1.23 0.92 11.98
C LEU A 75 -1.75 1.86 10.89
N GLY A 76 -2.42 1.29 9.89
CA GLY A 76 -3.02 2.03 8.79
C GLY A 76 -2.09 2.29 7.61
N ILE A 77 -0.79 1.98 7.69
CA ILE A 77 0.14 2.17 6.56
C ILE A 77 -0.31 1.35 5.35
N ASN A 78 -0.40 1.99 4.17
CA ASN A 78 -0.67 1.33 2.90
C ASN A 78 0.41 0.27 2.60
N LEU A 79 -0.01 -0.94 2.20
CA LEU A 79 0.85 -2.06 1.78
C LEU A 79 0.73 -2.33 0.27
N ALA A 80 0.04 -1.46 -0.45
CA ALA A 80 -0.23 -1.49 -1.87
C ALA A 80 -0.02 -0.10 -2.48
N GLU A 81 1.12 0.54 -2.18
CA GLU A 81 1.54 1.84 -2.70
C GLU A 81 2.16 1.70 -4.09
N PHE A 82 1.31 1.42 -5.08
CA PHE A 82 1.72 1.10 -6.46
C PHE A 82 2.04 2.33 -7.32
N GLU A 83 1.76 3.55 -6.85
CA GLU A 83 1.91 4.79 -7.60
C GLU A 83 3.36 5.05 -8.04
N PHE A 84 4.29 5.10 -7.10
CA PHE A 84 5.71 5.28 -7.39
C PHE A 84 6.27 4.16 -8.30
N PRO A 85 5.92 2.87 -8.07
CA PRO A 85 6.32 1.80 -8.97
C PRO A 85 5.81 1.96 -10.40
N ALA A 86 4.57 2.41 -10.55
CA ALA A 86 3.98 2.68 -11.85
C ALA A 86 4.72 3.81 -12.58
N TYR A 87 4.96 4.93 -11.91
CA TYR A 87 5.69 6.06 -12.49
C TYR A 87 7.13 5.71 -12.84
N PHE A 88 7.85 5.01 -11.97
CA PHE A 88 9.22 4.64 -12.23
C PHE A 88 9.33 3.72 -13.46
N ASN A 89 8.51 2.66 -13.50
CA ASN A 89 8.52 1.75 -14.64
C ASN A 89 8.14 2.47 -15.94
N PHE A 90 7.13 3.34 -15.90
CA PHE A 90 6.65 4.04 -17.10
C PHE A 90 7.61 5.13 -17.58
N PHE A 91 7.90 6.13 -16.74
CA PHE A 91 8.67 7.31 -17.14
C PHE A 91 10.18 7.06 -17.22
N VAL A 92 10.72 6.14 -16.40
CA VAL A 92 12.17 5.88 -16.36
C VAL A 92 12.55 4.66 -17.19
N ARG A 93 11.75 3.58 -17.15
CA ARG A 93 12.07 2.33 -17.86
C ARG A 93 11.34 2.14 -19.17
N GLY A 94 10.32 2.96 -19.47
CA GLY A 94 9.47 2.76 -20.66
C GLY A 94 8.69 1.44 -20.63
N LYS A 95 8.37 0.92 -19.44
CA LYS A 95 7.64 -0.33 -19.21
C LYS A 95 6.39 -0.05 -18.38
N ASP A 96 5.36 -0.88 -18.53
CA ASP A 96 4.23 -0.91 -17.61
C ASP A 96 4.61 -1.63 -16.30
N CYS A 97 3.91 -1.31 -15.21
CA CYS A 97 3.98 -2.01 -13.94
C CYS A 97 2.80 -3.00 -13.82
N THR A 98 3.08 -4.28 -13.54
CA THR A 98 2.04 -5.31 -13.43
C THR A 98 1.70 -5.60 -11.97
N LEU A 99 0.43 -5.44 -11.61
CA LEU A 99 -0.10 -5.76 -10.29
C LEU A 99 -0.82 -7.10 -10.32
N ILE A 100 -0.39 -8.04 -9.48
CA ILE A 100 -1.05 -9.33 -9.27
C ILE A 100 -2.04 -9.15 -8.13
N VAL A 101 -3.33 -9.20 -8.44
CA VAL A 101 -4.43 -8.86 -7.52
C VAL A 101 -5.46 -9.98 -7.43
N GLU A 102 -6.19 -10.03 -6.31
CA GLU A 102 -7.10 -11.13 -6.01
C GLU A 102 -8.22 -11.30 -7.04
N ASN A 103 -8.80 -10.20 -7.53
CA ASN A 103 -9.91 -10.21 -8.47
C ASN A 103 -10.14 -8.81 -9.08
N GLU A 104 -11.07 -8.75 -10.02
CA GLU A 104 -11.47 -7.53 -10.75
C GLU A 104 -12.01 -6.41 -9.85
N SER A 105 -12.63 -6.74 -8.70
CA SER A 105 -13.08 -5.71 -7.75
C SER A 105 -11.88 -4.98 -7.13
N VAL A 106 -10.78 -5.69 -6.86
CA VAL A 106 -9.53 -5.07 -6.39
C VAL A 106 -8.93 -4.18 -7.49
N GLU A 107 -8.87 -4.66 -8.73
CA GLU A 107 -8.43 -3.86 -9.87
C GLU A 107 -9.26 -2.58 -10.00
N SER A 108 -10.59 -2.67 -9.92
CA SER A 108 -11.49 -1.51 -10.04
C SER A 108 -11.23 -0.46 -8.95
N HIS A 109 -10.98 -0.89 -7.71
CA HIS A 109 -10.61 0.02 -6.64
C HIS A 109 -9.25 0.69 -6.88
N ILE A 110 -8.24 -0.06 -7.35
CA ILE A 110 -6.93 0.48 -7.72
C ILE A 110 -7.08 1.50 -8.85
N LYS A 111 -7.80 1.15 -9.92
CA LYS A 111 -8.07 2.04 -11.05
C LYS A 111 -8.81 3.30 -10.61
N THR A 112 -9.73 3.21 -9.66
CA THR A 112 -10.47 4.37 -9.15
C THR A 112 -9.51 5.33 -8.42
N VAL A 113 -8.76 4.83 -7.44
CA VAL A 113 -7.80 5.65 -6.67
C VAL A 113 -6.76 6.26 -7.60
N PHE A 114 -6.17 5.44 -8.49
CA PHE A 114 -5.10 5.93 -9.36
C PHE A 114 -5.59 6.93 -10.41
N ASN A 115 -6.84 6.79 -10.87
CA ASN A 115 -7.48 7.78 -11.74
C ASN A 115 -7.64 9.12 -11.05
N GLU A 116 -8.05 9.11 -9.79
CA GLU A 116 -8.21 10.34 -9.01
C GLU A 116 -6.86 10.98 -8.73
N THR A 117 -5.82 10.19 -8.44
CA THR A 117 -4.47 10.74 -8.23
C THR A 117 -3.88 11.33 -9.51
N LEU A 118 -4.03 10.64 -10.65
CA LEU A 118 -3.45 11.08 -11.92
C LEU A 118 -4.20 12.24 -12.58
N PHE A 119 -5.53 12.24 -12.48
CA PHE A 119 -6.38 13.12 -13.29
C PHE A 119 -7.32 13.97 -12.44
N GLY A 120 -7.19 13.91 -11.12
CA GLY A 120 -8.09 14.60 -10.20
C GLY A 120 -9.52 14.02 -10.18
N PRO A 121 -10.42 14.68 -9.43
CA PRO A 121 -11.80 14.27 -9.28
C PRO A 121 -12.56 14.08 -10.60
N SER A 122 -13.41 13.06 -10.66
CA SER A 122 -14.14 12.68 -11.87
C SER A 122 -14.99 13.80 -12.51
N ARG A 123 -15.56 14.67 -11.68
CA ARG A 123 -16.35 15.85 -12.11
C ARG A 123 -15.57 16.83 -12.99
N PHE A 124 -14.25 16.85 -12.89
CA PHE A 124 -13.40 17.76 -13.67
C PHE A 124 -12.90 17.15 -15.01
N ARG A 125 -13.26 15.89 -15.30
CA ARG A 125 -12.66 15.11 -16.42
C ARG A 125 -13.57 14.91 -17.63
N SER A 126 -14.82 15.35 -17.57
CA SER A 126 -15.82 15.12 -18.63
C SER A 126 -15.94 16.33 -19.57
N SER A 127 -16.55 16.15 -20.74
CA SER A 127 -16.78 17.24 -21.71
C SER A 127 -17.73 18.33 -21.23
N ASN A 128 -18.40 18.12 -20.08
CA ASN A 128 -19.19 19.12 -19.37
C ASN A 128 -18.65 19.28 -17.94
N ALA A 129 -17.32 19.23 -17.79
CA ALA A 129 -16.67 19.32 -16.50
C ALA A 129 -16.95 20.66 -15.81
N ASP A 130 -17.03 20.61 -14.48
CA ASP A 130 -16.95 21.84 -13.70
C ASP A 130 -15.55 22.43 -13.89
N LYS A 131 -15.43 23.75 -14.09
CA LYS A 131 -14.11 24.41 -14.16
C LYS A 131 -13.37 24.33 -12.83
N TYR A 132 -14.14 24.40 -11.75
CA TYR A 132 -13.69 24.39 -10.37
C TYR A 132 -14.85 24.00 -9.45
N ASN A 133 -14.58 23.68 -8.19
CA ASN A 133 -15.62 23.45 -7.19
C ASN A 133 -16.01 24.79 -6.54
N PRO A 134 -17.25 25.28 -6.64
CA PRO A 134 -17.65 26.57 -6.07
C PRO A 134 -17.41 26.68 -4.57
N LEU A 135 -17.45 25.55 -3.85
CA LEU A 135 -17.21 25.50 -2.41
C LEU A 135 -15.73 25.71 -2.02
N ASP A 136 -14.81 25.61 -2.97
CA ASP A 136 -13.38 25.83 -2.71
C ASP A 136 -13.03 27.32 -2.66
N PHE A 137 -13.95 28.20 -3.10
CA PHE A 137 -13.73 29.65 -3.20
C PHE A 137 -14.78 30.42 -2.41
N HIS A 138 -14.35 31.51 -1.78
CA HIS A 138 -15.28 32.45 -1.16
C HIS A 138 -16.15 33.12 -2.24
N GLU A 139 -17.41 33.47 -1.92
CA GLU A 139 -18.37 34.05 -2.88
C GLU A 139 -17.87 35.37 -3.52
N THR A 140 -17.01 36.11 -2.82
CA THR A 140 -16.41 37.36 -3.31
C THR A 140 -15.08 37.16 -4.05
N TYR A 141 -14.61 35.92 -4.18
CA TYR A 141 -13.38 35.62 -4.91
C TYR A 141 -13.60 35.85 -6.41
N LYS A 142 -12.65 36.52 -7.05
CA LYS A 142 -12.77 36.92 -8.46
C LYS A 142 -12.81 35.69 -9.37
N GLU A 143 -13.83 35.61 -10.22
CA GLU A 143 -14.05 34.49 -11.15
C GLU A 143 -12.90 34.28 -12.14
N ASP A 144 -12.32 35.37 -12.66
CA ASP A 144 -11.21 35.34 -13.62
C ASP A 144 -9.89 34.85 -13.04
N LEU A 145 -9.80 34.71 -11.71
CA LEU A 145 -8.64 34.16 -11.01
C LEU A 145 -8.84 32.70 -10.56
N LYS A 146 -10.05 32.14 -10.75
CA LYS A 146 -10.29 30.73 -10.43
C LYS A 146 -9.64 29.84 -11.51
N PRO A 147 -9.08 28.69 -11.12
CA PRO A 147 -8.46 27.77 -12.07
C PRO A 147 -9.52 27.22 -13.04
N ASP A 148 -9.06 26.88 -14.23
CA ASP A 148 -9.83 26.14 -15.21
C ASP A 148 -9.25 24.73 -15.27
N PHE A 149 -9.73 23.85 -14.39
CA PHE A 149 -9.21 22.48 -14.28
C PHE A 149 -9.40 21.68 -15.56
N GLU A 150 -10.42 21.97 -16.37
CA GLU A 150 -10.59 21.34 -17.67
C GLU A 150 -9.42 21.70 -18.60
N ALA A 151 -9.09 22.99 -18.70
CA ALA A 151 -7.98 23.45 -19.52
C ALA A 151 -6.62 22.95 -19.01
N GLU A 152 -6.40 22.95 -17.69
CA GLU A 152 -5.17 22.42 -17.07
C GLU A 152 -5.01 20.91 -17.35
N LEU A 153 -6.07 20.13 -17.14
CA LEU A 153 -6.06 18.69 -17.43
C LEU A 153 -5.82 18.43 -18.91
N ALA A 154 -6.44 19.20 -19.82
CA ALA A 154 -6.19 19.07 -21.25
C ALA A 154 -4.73 19.34 -21.61
N HIS A 155 -4.07 20.30 -20.93
CA HIS A 155 -2.66 20.61 -21.13
C HIS A 155 -1.71 19.53 -20.58
N PHE A 156 -1.89 19.10 -19.34
CA PHE A 156 -0.95 18.20 -18.65
C PHE A 156 -1.16 16.72 -18.96
N ARG A 157 -2.38 16.30 -19.30
CA ARG A 157 -2.70 14.88 -19.51
C ARG A 157 -2.10 14.32 -20.79
N GLY A 158 -2.12 15.08 -21.88
CA GLY A 158 -1.83 14.55 -23.22
C GLY A 158 -2.56 13.22 -23.47
N ASP A 159 -1.83 12.20 -23.92
CA ASP A 159 -2.36 10.84 -24.14
C ASP A 159 -2.17 9.90 -22.93
N LEU A 160 -1.89 10.42 -21.73
CA LEU A 160 -1.68 9.59 -20.54
C LEU A 160 -2.99 8.91 -20.13
N ALA A 161 -2.91 7.59 -19.96
CA ALA A 161 -4.02 6.73 -19.54
C ALA A 161 -3.48 5.64 -18.61
N ILE A 162 -4.25 5.24 -17.59
CA ILE A 162 -3.80 4.25 -16.60
C ILE A 162 -3.31 2.96 -17.24
N ASP A 163 -3.97 2.48 -18.29
CA ASP A 163 -3.61 1.23 -18.95
C ASP A 163 -2.22 1.29 -19.64
N LYS A 164 -1.61 2.49 -19.76
CA LYS A 164 -0.21 2.65 -20.17
C LYS A 164 0.77 2.45 -19.01
N LEU A 165 0.35 2.73 -17.77
CA LEU A 165 1.20 2.64 -16.57
C LEU A 165 1.02 1.31 -15.83
N LEU A 166 -0.20 0.78 -15.79
CA LEU A 166 -0.55 -0.41 -15.03
C LEU A 166 -1.15 -1.51 -15.92
N SER A 167 -0.69 -2.73 -15.66
CA SER A 167 -1.31 -3.98 -16.10
C SER A 167 -1.74 -4.80 -14.90
N PHE A 168 -2.71 -5.69 -15.09
CA PHE A 168 -3.26 -6.51 -14.01
C PHE A 168 -3.19 -8.00 -14.35
N THR A 169 -2.90 -8.81 -13.33
CA THR A 169 -3.04 -10.26 -13.38
C THR A 169 -3.91 -10.72 -12.23
N HIS A 170 -4.89 -11.57 -12.52
CA HIS A 170 -5.86 -12.05 -11.54
C HIS A 170 -5.54 -13.45 -11.04
N PHE A 171 -5.83 -13.69 -9.77
CA PHE A 171 -5.95 -15.04 -9.26
C PHE A 171 -7.23 -15.68 -9.81
N THR A 172 -7.09 -16.91 -10.31
CA THR A 172 -8.20 -17.75 -10.76
C THR A 172 -8.30 -18.97 -9.86
N LYS A 173 -9.50 -19.51 -9.67
CA LYS A 173 -9.65 -20.78 -8.94
C LYS A 173 -8.89 -21.86 -9.68
N LEU A 174 -8.19 -22.71 -8.94
CA LEU A 174 -7.40 -23.79 -9.53
C LEU A 174 -8.26 -24.73 -10.40
N SER A 175 -9.53 -24.94 -10.04
CA SER A 175 -10.49 -25.74 -10.83
C SER A 175 -10.82 -25.16 -12.19
N ASP A 176 -10.70 -23.84 -12.33
CA ASP A 176 -11.13 -23.08 -13.49
C ASP A 176 -9.92 -22.66 -14.35
N HIS A 177 -8.71 -23.06 -13.95
CA HIS A 177 -7.47 -22.68 -14.63
C HIS A 177 -7.34 -23.43 -15.96
N PRO A 178 -7.22 -22.72 -17.10
CA PRO A 178 -7.34 -23.31 -18.43
C PRO A 178 -6.08 -24.04 -18.92
N HIS A 179 -4.94 -23.88 -18.23
CA HIS A 179 -3.64 -24.37 -18.70
C HIS A 179 -2.99 -25.32 -17.68
N PRO A 180 -2.17 -26.29 -18.15
CA PRO A 180 -1.41 -27.14 -17.26
C PRO A 180 -0.44 -26.30 -16.42
N LEU A 181 -0.29 -26.67 -15.16
CA LEU A 181 0.64 -26.03 -14.24
C LEU A 181 2.02 -26.67 -14.31
N GLY A 182 3.02 -25.97 -13.77
CA GLY A 182 4.39 -26.46 -13.69
C GLY A 182 4.48 -27.78 -12.93
N VAL A 183 5.23 -28.74 -13.47
CA VAL A 183 5.49 -30.02 -12.82
C VAL A 183 6.83 -29.98 -12.06
N PRO A 184 6.94 -30.65 -10.89
CA PRO A 184 8.22 -30.75 -10.20
C PRO A 184 9.24 -31.54 -11.05
N PRO A 185 10.55 -31.29 -10.89
CA PRO A 185 11.62 -31.94 -11.66
C PRO A 185 11.68 -33.47 -11.51
N SER A 186 11.17 -34.00 -10.40
CA SER A 186 11.03 -35.44 -10.17
C SER A 186 9.59 -35.78 -9.78
N PRO A 187 9.04 -36.93 -10.24
CA PRO A 187 7.73 -37.38 -9.81
C PRO A 187 7.79 -37.73 -8.32
N SER A 188 7.11 -36.95 -7.48
CA SER A 188 6.99 -37.28 -6.05
C SER A 188 6.01 -38.45 -5.87
N PRO A 189 6.35 -39.48 -5.07
CA PRO A 189 5.43 -40.55 -4.73
C PRO A 189 4.58 -40.14 -3.52
N SER A 190 3.69 -39.15 -3.65
CA SER A 190 2.50 -39.13 -2.79
C SER A 190 1.38 -38.23 -3.33
N PRO A 191 0.13 -38.74 -3.41
CA PRO A 191 -1.06 -37.95 -3.67
C PRO A 191 -1.62 -37.43 -2.34
N HIS A 192 -0.95 -36.47 -1.72
CA HIS A 192 -1.52 -35.77 -0.57
C HIS A 192 -1.58 -34.28 -0.85
N THR A 193 -2.61 -33.87 -1.60
CA THR A 193 -3.00 -32.47 -1.66
C THR A 193 -4.20 -32.30 -0.73
N PRO A 194 -4.10 -31.52 0.36
CA PRO A 194 -5.29 -31.02 1.03
C PRO A 194 -6.04 -30.18 0.00
N ARG A 195 -7.28 -30.58 -0.32
CA ARG A 195 -8.25 -29.80 -1.10
C ARG A 195 -8.66 -28.55 -0.33
N ARG A 196 -7.73 -27.62 -0.10
CA ARG A 196 -8.10 -26.23 0.21
C ARG A 196 -8.47 -25.55 -1.09
N SER A 197 -9.41 -24.61 -1.03
CA SER A 197 -9.75 -23.75 -2.17
C SER A 197 -8.49 -22.97 -2.54
N LEU A 198 -7.78 -23.46 -3.56
CA LEU A 198 -6.55 -22.89 -4.07
C LEU A 198 -6.88 -21.99 -5.26
N SER A 199 -6.21 -20.87 -5.32
CA SER A 199 -6.22 -19.97 -6.46
C SER A 199 -4.80 -19.79 -7.00
N VAL A 200 -4.68 -19.56 -8.30
CA VAL A 200 -3.40 -19.39 -8.98
C VAL A 200 -3.45 -18.17 -9.90
N ALA A 201 -2.38 -17.39 -9.88
CA ALA A 201 -2.10 -16.35 -10.86
C ALA A 201 -0.87 -16.76 -11.68
N CYS A 202 -0.95 -16.67 -13.00
CA CYS A 202 0.16 -16.96 -13.90
C CYS A 202 0.68 -15.66 -14.53
N VAL A 203 1.94 -15.34 -14.28
CA VAL A 203 2.60 -14.12 -14.75
C VAL A 203 3.62 -14.50 -15.83
N TYR A 204 3.53 -13.84 -16.98
CA TYR A 204 4.40 -14.09 -18.12
C TYR A 204 5.36 -12.92 -18.35
N PRO A 205 6.55 -13.15 -18.92
CA PRO A 205 7.55 -12.09 -19.14
C PRO A 205 7.03 -10.99 -20.08
N SER A 206 6.25 -11.39 -21.09
CA SER A 206 5.61 -10.51 -22.07
C SER A 206 4.12 -10.84 -22.22
N PRO A 207 3.25 -9.86 -22.50
CA PRO A 207 1.86 -10.10 -22.89
C PRO A 207 1.71 -11.01 -24.12
N THR A 208 2.72 -11.05 -24.99
CA THR A 208 2.76 -11.87 -26.21
C THR A 208 3.32 -13.27 -25.97
N SER A 209 3.79 -13.58 -24.75
CA SER A 209 4.35 -14.89 -24.45
C SER A 209 3.29 -15.99 -24.62
N PRO A 210 3.68 -17.17 -25.14
CA PRO A 210 2.79 -18.33 -25.16
C PRO A 210 2.32 -18.65 -23.73
N ARG A 211 1.03 -18.92 -23.53
CA ARG A 211 0.45 -19.31 -22.23
C ARG A 211 0.89 -20.69 -21.72
N THR A 212 1.97 -21.22 -22.29
CA THR A 212 2.60 -22.51 -21.99
C THR A 212 4.11 -22.38 -21.83
N GLY A 213 4.69 -21.18 -21.99
CA GLY A 213 6.13 -20.94 -21.88
C GLY A 213 6.57 -20.63 -20.45
N GLU A 214 7.74 -19.99 -20.35
CA GLU A 214 8.29 -19.46 -19.10
C GLU A 214 7.30 -18.53 -18.40
N ARG A 215 7.13 -18.75 -17.10
CA ARG A 215 6.17 -18.00 -16.28
C ARG A 215 6.43 -18.18 -14.79
N ILE A 216 5.81 -17.30 -14.01
CA ILE A 216 5.67 -17.47 -12.57
C ILE A 216 4.25 -17.91 -12.25
N GLU A 217 4.12 -18.95 -11.44
CA GLU A 217 2.83 -19.39 -10.90
C GLU A 217 2.77 -19.05 -9.41
N ILE A 218 1.77 -18.27 -9.03
CA ILE A 218 1.60 -17.78 -7.66
C ILE A 218 0.37 -18.45 -7.09
N PHE A 219 0.55 -19.32 -6.11
CA PHE A 219 -0.51 -20.05 -5.44
C PHE A 219 -0.88 -19.36 -4.13
N LYS A 220 -2.18 -19.17 -3.93
CA LYS A 220 -2.76 -18.63 -2.70
C LYS A 220 -3.91 -19.53 -2.24
N SER A 221 -3.87 -19.94 -0.97
CA SER A 221 -5.00 -20.60 -0.33
C SER A 221 -6.05 -19.58 0.10
N PHE A 222 -7.33 -19.88 -0.09
CA PHE A 222 -8.43 -19.02 0.37
C PHE A 222 -8.35 -18.78 1.89
N GLY A 223 -8.45 -17.51 2.31
CA GLY A 223 -8.32 -17.10 3.70
C GLY A 223 -6.91 -17.21 4.30
N SER A 224 -5.91 -17.59 3.49
CA SER A 224 -4.51 -17.61 3.91
C SER A 224 -3.79 -16.33 3.49
N THR A 225 -2.83 -15.93 4.32
CA THR A 225 -1.84 -14.89 4.00
C THR A 225 -0.56 -15.47 3.39
N SER A 226 -0.49 -16.78 3.18
CA SER A 226 0.66 -17.46 2.58
C SER A 226 0.54 -17.55 1.06
N TYR A 227 1.64 -17.27 0.38
CA TYR A 227 1.81 -17.35 -1.06
C TYR A 227 2.96 -18.31 -1.37
N THR A 228 2.71 -19.26 -2.27
CA THR A 228 3.78 -20.11 -2.84
C THR A 228 4.03 -19.66 -4.27
N ILE A 229 5.27 -19.34 -4.59
CA ILE A 229 5.70 -18.84 -5.90
C ILE A 229 6.52 -19.94 -6.56
N HIS A 230 6.13 -20.36 -7.75
CA HIS A 230 6.90 -21.28 -8.59
C HIS A 230 7.45 -20.53 -9.79
N ASP A 231 8.75 -20.66 -10.01
CA ASP A 231 9.42 -20.23 -11.23
C ASP A 231 9.42 -21.40 -12.22
N VAL A 232 8.76 -21.24 -13.36
CA VAL A 232 8.46 -22.32 -14.31
C VAL A 232 9.18 -22.04 -15.63
N SER A 233 9.95 -23.03 -16.07
CA SER A 233 10.69 -23.02 -17.34
C SER A 233 9.80 -23.23 -18.56
N GLU A 234 10.34 -23.02 -19.76
CA GLU A 234 9.66 -23.29 -21.04
C GLU A 234 9.20 -24.75 -21.18
N ALA A 235 9.94 -25.68 -20.56
CA ALA A 235 9.62 -27.11 -20.55
C ALA A 235 8.50 -27.48 -19.56
N ASN A 236 7.79 -26.48 -19.00
CA ASN A 236 6.76 -26.66 -17.98
C ASN A 236 7.27 -27.29 -16.67
N VAL A 237 8.56 -27.17 -16.37
CA VAL A 237 9.17 -27.69 -15.13
C VAL A 237 9.40 -26.57 -14.14
N VAL A 238 9.04 -26.80 -12.87
CA VAL A 238 9.33 -25.89 -11.75
C VAL A 238 10.83 -25.91 -11.47
N ILE A 239 11.50 -24.79 -11.76
CA ILE A 239 12.95 -24.61 -11.61
C ILE A 239 13.33 -23.83 -10.36
N GLY A 240 12.35 -23.23 -9.68
CA GLY A 240 12.54 -22.54 -8.41
C GLY A 240 11.26 -22.41 -7.63
N ARG A 241 11.37 -22.33 -6.29
CA ARG A 241 10.23 -22.13 -5.39
C ARG A 241 10.54 -21.12 -4.31
N ALA A 242 9.60 -20.22 -4.05
CA ALA A 242 9.58 -19.38 -2.85
C ALA A 242 8.28 -19.57 -2.09
N VAL A 243 8.33 -19.34 -0.78
CA VAL A 243 7.14 -19.22 0.05
C VAL A 243 7.26 -17.93 0.84
N VAL A 244 6.23 -17.10 0.75
CA VAL A 244 6.08 -15.93 1.61
C VAL A 244 4.91 -16.18 2.54
N GLU A 245 5.17 -16.17 3.84
CA GLU A 245 4.17 -16.43 4.87
C GLU A 245 3.85 -15.17 5.67
N GLY A 246 2.57 -15.01 6.01
CA GLY A 246 2.11 -13.88 6.81
C GLY A 246 1.77 -12.63 6.00
N GLY A 247 1.28 -11.61 6.70
CA GLY A 247 1.10 -10.28 6.11
C GLY A 247 2.43 -9.59 5.84
N VAL A 248 2.39 -8.48 5.09
CA VAL A 248 3.57 -7.64 4.89
C VAL A 248 3.93 -6.99 6.22
N LYS A 249 5.12 -7.30 6.73
CA LYS A 249 5.63 -6.68 7.95
C LYS A 249 6.26 -5.34 7.62
N VAL A 250 5.77 -4.28 8.25
CA VAL A 250 6.36 -2.94 8.21
C VAL A 250 7.05 -2.71 9.55
N PRO A 251 8.33 -2.30 9.58
CA PRO A 251 9.02 -2.03 10.85
C PRO A 251 8.29 -0.96 11.66
N GLU A 252 8.33 -1.08 12.99
CA GLU A 252 7.72 -0.12 13.91
C GLU A 252 8.41 1.26 13.88
N HIS A 253 9.71 1.29 13.61
CA HIS A 253 10.48 2.53 13.48
C HIS A 253 10.61 2.90 12.00
N ARG A 254 9.58 3.54 11.44
CA ARG A 254 9.73 4.20 10.16
C ARG A 254 10.39 5.55 10.39
N VAL A 255 11.70 5.63 10.21
CA VAL A 255 12.36 6.93 10.09
C VAL A 255 11.89 7.50 8.76
N LEU A 256 11.12 8.58 8.82
CA LEU A 256 10.97 9.49 7.70
C LEU A 256 12.28 10.28 7.66
N ASP A 257 13.13 10.02 6.67
CA ASP A 257 14.38 10.75 6.55
C ASP A 257 14.04 12.25 6.35
N GLY A 258 14.57 13.10 7.23
CA GLY A 258 14.22 14.53 7.32
C GLY A 258 13.45 14.94 8.58
N PHE A 259 12.98 13.98 9.39
CA PHE A 259 12.42 14.22 10.74
C PHE A 259 13.26 13.59 11.85
N GLY A 260 14.42 13.01 11.53
CA GLY A 260 15.38 12.60 12.54
C GLY A 260 15.78 13.79 13.38
N GLU A 261 15.79 13.63 14.71
CA GLU A 261 16.47 14.55 15.60
C GLU A 261 17.90 14.67 15.07
N SER A 262 18.21 15.81 14.43
CA SER A 262 19.59 16.17 14.16
C SER A 262 20.27 16.13 15.52
N GLU A 263 21.18 15.18 15.74
CA GLU A 263 22.07 15.23 16.88
C GLU A 263 22.73 16.60 16.81
N VAL A 264 22.29 17.49 17.70
CA VAL A 264 22.89 18.80 17.87
C VAL A 264 24.30 18.50 18.36
N GLU A 265 25.26 18.47 17.43
CA GLU A 265 26.66 18.58 17.76
C GLU A 265 26.79 19.81 18.65
N LYS A 266 27.04 19.58 19.95
CA LYS A 266 27.42 20.62 20.89
C LYS A 266 28.75 21.19 20.44
N LYS A 267 28.72 22.16 19.54
CA LYS A 267 29.80 23.13 19.39
C LYS A 267 29.78 24.00 20.64
N THR A 268 30.72 23.73 21.52
CA THR A 268 31.15 24.63 22.58
C THR A 268 31.80 25.83 21.93
N ASP A 269 31.03 26.86 21.62
CA ASP A 269 31.58 28.16 21.26
C ASP A 269 31.40 29.12 22.43
N THR A 270 32.56 29.66 22.81
CA THR A 270 32.82 30.57 23.91
C THR A 270 32.27 31.95 23.57
N GLU A 271 31.62 32.57 24.55
CA GLU A 271 31.41 34.00 24.81
C GLU A 271 31.36 35.00 23.62
N GLY A 272 30.22 35.68 23.52
CA GLY A 272 30.08 36.93 22.76
C GLY A 272 28.62 37.37 22.74
N GLY A 273 28.19 38.10 23.78
CA GLY A 273 26.81 38.56 23.93
C GLY A 273 26.44 39.70 22.98
N ASP A 274 25.16 39.75 22.60
CA ASP A 274 24.40 40.99 22.60
C ASP A 274 22.90 40.68 22.69
N SER A 275 22.20 41.50 23.46
CA SER A 275 20.81 41.35 23.93
C SER A 275 19.78 41.86 22.94
N CYS A 276 18.61 41.21 22.85
CA CYS A 276 17.33 41.83 22.48
C CYS A 276 16.17 41.01 23.08
N ASP A 277 15.36 41.68 23.92
CA ASP A 277 14.24 41.15 24.71
C ASP A 277 12.99 40.77 23.88
N GLY A 278 12.21 39.80 24.36
CA GLY A 278 10.92 39.42 23.78
C GLY A 278 10.16 38.30 24.51
N GLU A 279 9.58 38.64 25.65
CA GLU A 279 8.47 38.04 26.42
C GLU A 279 8.02 36.56 26.21
N ASP A 280 8.26 35.74 27.24
CA ASP A 280 7.70 34.39 27.44
C ASP A 280 6.32 34.41 28.14
N VAL A 281 5.29 33.86 27.50
CA VAL A 281 4.00 33.54 28.13
C VAL A 281 3.99 32.08 28.60
N LYS A 282 4.15 31.88 29.91
CA LYS A 282 4.02 30.58 30.60
C LYS A 282 2.55 30.27 30.90
N PHE A 283 2.01 29.18 30.32
CA PHE A 283 0.78 28.56 30.83
C PHE A 283 1.10 27.27 31.59
N ALA A 284 0.83 27.33 32.90
CA ALA A 284 1.04 26.26 33.85
C ALA A 284 -0.02 25.15 33.72
N ASN A 285 0.48 23.91 33.68
CA ASN A 285 -0.29 22.68 33.75
C ASN A 285 -0.74 22.45 35.22
N LYS A 286 -2.05 22.34 35.46
CA LYS A 286 -2.60 21.95 36.78
C LYS A 286 -3.50 20.72 36.62
N GLN A 287 -2.95 19.57 36.99
CA GLN A 287 -3.72 18.41 37.40
C GLN A 287 -4.47 18.72 38.71
N SER A 288 -5.75 18.38 38.78
CA SER A 288 -6.45 18.29 40.06
C SER A 288 -7.41 17.09 40.06
N SER A 289 -6.94 16.03 40.68
CA SER A 289 -7.76 14.98 41.28
C SER A 289 -8.42 15.51 42.56
N THR A 290 -9.72 15.26 42.77
CA THR A 290 -10.28 15.18 44.14
C THR A 290 -11.44 14.19 44.22
N LYS A 291 -11.40 13.41 45.31
CA LYS A 291 -12.31 12.35 45.72
C LYS A 291 -13.58 12.88 46.40
N ALA A 292 -14.62 12.07 46.26
CA ALA A 292 -15.74 11.76 47.16
C ALA A 292 -15.96 12.56 48.46
N ARG A 293 -17.22 12.98 48.68
CA ARG A 293 -17.86 13.06 50.00
C ARG A 293 -19.36 12.77 49.92
N LYS A 294 -19.83 11.86 50.79
CA LYS A 294 -21.25 11.55 51.12
C LYS A 294 -21.79 12.57 52.14
N GLY A 295 -23.10 12.86 52.09
CA GLY A 295 -23.79 13.65 53.13
C GLY A 295 -25.30 13.83 52.89
N VAL A 296 -26.08 12.83 53.33
CA VAL A 296 -27.42 12.83 53.98
C VAL A 296 -28.37 14.06 53.86
N GLN A 297 -29.54 13.79 53.25
CA GLN A 297 -30.95 14.10 53.61
C GLN A 297 -31.39 15.50 54.12
N ASN A 298 -32.36 16.11 53.42
CA ASN A 298 -33.67 16.45 53.99
C ASN A 298 -34.70 16.80 52.91
N GLY A 299 -35.95 16.35 53.13
CA GLY A 299 -37.00 16.33 52.12
C GLY A 299 -37.83 17.60 51.98
N ARG A 300 -38.53 17.70 50.84
CA ARG A 300 -39.85 18.34 50.75
C ARG A 300 -40.54 17.92 49.45
N MET A 301 -41.62 17.16 49.56
CA MET A 301 -42.54 16.89 48.45
C MET A 301 -43.16 18.20 47.98
N ARG A 302 -43.03 18.50 46.69
CA ARG A 302 -43.90 19.43 45.98
C ARG A 302 -44.50 18.73 44.76
N LYS A 303 -45.83 18.78 44.72
CA LYS A 303 -46.72 18.27 43.68
C LYS A 303 -46.51 19.04 42.38
N GLY A 304 -46.65 18.31 41.28
CA GLY A 304 -47.03 18.85 39.98
C GLY A 304 -45.86 19.03 39.04
N ASP A 305 -45.57 18.00 38.25
CA ASP A 305 -45.04 18.24 36.91
C ASP A 305 -45.67 17.28 35.91
N LYS A 306 -46.18 17.90 34.85
CA LYS A 306 -46.98 17.28 33.80
C LYS A 306 -46.10 16.32 33.00
N SER A 307 -46.59 15.11 32.73
CA SER A 307 -45.90 14.14 31.88
C SER A 307 -45.84 14.68 30.46
N VAL A 308 -44.73 15.33 30.11
CA VAL A 308 -44.36 15.55 28.72
C VAL A 308 -43.87 14.21 28.20
N THR A 309 -44.73 13.50 27.46
CA THR A 309 -44.32 12.41 26.58
C THR A 309 -43.39 12.98 25.52
N LYS A 310 -42.09 13.04 25.85
CA LYS A 310 -41.03 13.24 24.86
C LYS A 310 -41.07 12.05 23.92
N SER A 311 -41.69 12.26 22.77
CA SER A 311 -41.45 11.47 21.56
C SER A 311 -39.93 11.27 21.43
N LEU A 312 -39.48 10.04 21.67
CA LEU A 312 -38.12 9.61 21.38
C LEU A 312 -37.97 9.64 19.86
N THR A 313 -37.53 10.78 19.33
CA THR A 313 -37.06 10.90 17.96
C THR A 313 -35.99 9.84 17.73
N TYR A 314 -36.31 8.87 16.88
CA TYR A 314 -35.42 7.81 16.44
C TYR A 314 -34.13 8.43 15.91
N ARG A 315 -33.03 8.28 16.65
CA ARG A 315 -31.70 8.64 16.13
C ARG A 315 -31.39 7.66 15.01
N PRO A 316 -31.09 8.12 13.78
CA PRO A 316 -30.62 7.22 12.75
C PRO A 316 -29.43 6.44 13.29
N ALA A 317 -29.41 5.12 13.03
CA ALA A 317 -28.34 4.24 13.45
C ALA A 317 -26.98 4.88 13.08
N LYS A 318 -26.04 4.92 14.04
CA LYS A 318 -24.66 5.34 13.80
C LYS A 318 -24.20 4.68 12.50
N GLN A 319 -23.90 5.46 11.46
CA GLN A 319 -23.24 4.93 10.29
C GLN A 319 -21.97 4.23 10.78
N PHE A 320 -21.86 2.93 10.49
CA PHE A 320 -20.66 2.19 10.82
C PHE A 320 -19.50 2.79 10.04
N PHE A 321 -18.41 3.14 10.72
CA PHE A 321 -17.20 3.61 10.05
C PHE A 321 -16.62 2.45 9.25
N HIS A 322 -16.55 2.61 7.93
CA HIS A 322 -15.89 1.67 7.03
C HIS A 322 -14.48 2.19 6.74
N PRO A 323 -13.41 1.47 7.14
CA PRO A 323 -12.06 1.91 6.86
C PRO A 323 -11.78 1.94 5.35
N PRO A 324 -10.92 2.85 4.86
CA PRO A 324 -10.51 2.89 3.46
C PRO A 324 -9.91 1.55 2.98
N ALA A 325 -10.07 1.25 1.69
CA ALA A 325 -9.62 -0.01 1.10
C ALA A 325 -8.08 -0.19 1.04
N PHE A 326 -7.32 0.90 1.17
CA PHE A 326 -5.85 0.97 1.03
C PHE A 326 -5.16 1.61 2.25
N GLY A 327 -5.89 1.86 3.35
CA GLY A 327 -5.32 2.55 4.51
C GLY A 327 -4.91 3.98 4.18
N VAL A 328 -3.77 4.40 4.73
CA VAL A 328 -3.20 5.74 4.64
C VAL A 328 -1.80 5.64 4.07
N THR A 329 -1.53 6.50 3.09
CA THR A 329 -0.20 6.76 2.56
C THR A 329 0.27 8.09 3.09
N VAL A 330 1.42 8.09 3.77
CA VAL A 330 2.14 9.31 4.12
C VAL A 330 3.32 9.41 3.16
N LEU A 331 3.24 10.35 2.23
CA LEU A 331 4.34 10.70 1.35
C LEU A 331 5.24 11.69 2.10
N GLY A 332 6.52 11.36 2.26
CA GLY A 332 7.52 12.28 2.78
C GLY A 332 7.82 13.42 1.78
N ASN A 333 8.77 14.28 2.13
CA ASN A 333 9.24 15.34 1.24
C ASN A 333 9.70 14.70 -0.09
N SER A 334 9.05 15.07 -1.20
CA SER A 334 9.26 14.34 -2.46
C SER A 334 10.63 14.67 -3.06
N HIS A 335 11.54 13.70 -2.98
CA HIS A 335 12.80 13.69 -3.74
C HIS A 335 12.70 12.86 -5.04
N GLY A 336 11.48 12.51 -5.44
CA GLY A 336 11.22 11.70 -6.63
C GLY A 336 11.88 10.32 -6.55
N PHE A 337 12.66 9.97 -7.58
CA PHE A 337 13.38 8.69 -7.70
C PHE A 337 14.82 8.76 -7.21
N ASP A 338 15.20 9.80 -6.45
CA ASP A 338 16.50 9.83 -5.80
C ASP A 338 16.56 8.75 -4.72
N LYS A 339 17.53 7.85 -4.88
CA LYS A 339 17.78 6.77 -3.92
C LYS A 339 18.22 7.32 -2.55
N GLU A 340 18.80 8.52 -2.48
CA GLU A 340 19.20 9.16 -1.22
C GLU A 340 18.10 10.08 -0.67
N GLY A 341 17.01 10.27 -1.42
CA GLY A 341 15.82 10.96 -0.97
C GLY A 341 15.01 10.14 0.04
N SER A 342 14.13 10.80 0.80
CA SER A 342 13.66 10.38 2.12
C SER A 342 13.09 8.97 2.38
#